data_AF-A0A1E1J4X6-F1
#
_entry.id   AF-A0A1E1J4X6-F1
#
_cell.length_a   1.000
_cell.length_b   1.000
_cell.length_c   1.000
_cell.angle_alpha   90.00
_cell.angle_beta   90.00
_cell.angle_gamma   90.00
#
_symmetry.space_group_name_H-M   'P 1'
#
loop_
_entity.id
_entity.type
_entity.pdbx_description
1 polymer ?
#
loop_
_entity_poly.entity_id
_entity_poly.type
_entity_poly.pdbx_seq_one_letter_code
_entity_poly.pdbx_strand_id
1 'polypeptide(L)'
;MLVRGPFTLEKAESACQWYYRIGFFGLPWLWGLLWLFFRHYKDESETIRWYVKRARRYSIAGCVVFVVMSIVLLFAIPPTSALWVIAPFQDTFQWGYFAVNTSEAADAANTSTRSYDSASFL
;
A
#
# COMPACT_ATOMS: atom_id res chain seq x y z
N MET A 1 13.20 22.26 -20.48
CA MET A 1 14.50 22.12 -21.17
C MET A 1 15.07 20.73 -20.85
N LEU A 2 14.95 19.79 -21.78
CA LEU A 2 15.55 18.46 -21.67
C LEU A 2 17.02 18.55 -22.07
N VAL A 3 17.89 18.86 -21.11
CA VAL A 3 19.34 18.82 -21.30
C VAL A 3 19.79 17.36 -21.35
N ARG A 4 19.62 16.74 -22.52
CA ARG A 4 20.29 15.49 -22.91
C ARG A 4 21.76 15.81 -23.24
N GLY A 5 22.52 16.23 -22.23
CA GLY A 5 23.98 16.12 -22.29
C GLY A 5 24.39 14.66 -22.05
N PRO A 6 25.63 14.25 -22.41
CA PRO A 6 26.14 12.95 -21.99
C PRO A 6 25.96 12.83 -20.48
N PHE A 7 25.44 11.69 -20.03
CA PHE A 7 25.15 11.44 -18.63
C PHE A 7 26.49 11.31 -17.90
N THR A 8 27.07 12.45 -17.52
CA THR A 8 28.36 12.47 -16.82
C THR A 8 28.20 11.84 -15.45
N LEU A 9 29.26 11.16 -14.99
CA LEU A 9 29.28 10.44 -13.73
C LEU A 9 28.87 11.33 -12.54
N GLU A 10 29.31 12.60 -12.53
CA GLU A 10 28.92 13.59 -11.52
C GLU A 10 27.40 13.90 -11.49
N LYS A 11 26.75 13.94 -12.65
CA LYS A 11 25.30 14.11 -12.73
C LYS A 11 24.56 12.87 -12.24
N ALA A 12 25.09 11.68 -12.55
CA ALA A 12 24.56 10.42 -12.07
C ALA A 12 24.64 10.33 -10.54
N GLU A 13 25.77 10.72 -9.95
CA GLU A 13 25.96 10.81 -8.50
C GLU A 13 24.99 11.80 -7.85
N SER A 14 24.91 13.02 -8.38
CA SER A 14 24.02 14.06 -7.86
C SER A 14 22.55 13.62 -7.91
N ALA A 15 22.12 13.02 -9.02
CA ALA A 15 20.79 12.44 -9.14
C ALA A 15 20.57 11.31 -8.12
N CYS A 16 21.54 10.39 -8.00
CA CYS A 16 21.47 9.27 -7.05
C CYS A 16 21.29 9.76 -5.61
N GLN A 17 22.05 10.77 -5.19
CA GLN A 17 21.93 11.39 -3.87
C GLN A 17 20.56 12.04 -3.67
N TRP A 18 20.05 12.75 -4.68
CA TRP A 18 18.77 13.44 -4.60
C TRP A 18 17.61 12.45 -4.47
N TYR A 19 17.55 11.44 -5.33
CA TYR A 19 16.56 10.36 -5.27
C TYR A 19 16.64 9.57 -3.96
N TYR A 20 17.84 9.32 -3.45
CA TYR A 20 18.02 8.67 -2.15
C TYR A 20 17.42 9.50 -1.00
N ARG A 21 17.58 10.84 -1.02
CA ARG A 21 16.99 11.74 -0.02
C ARG A 21 15.47 11.79 -0.11
N ILE A 22 14.90 11.83 -1.31
CA ILE A 22 13.43 11.83 -1.47
C ILE A 22 12.81 10.55 -0.90
N GLY A 23 13.50 9.41 -0.97
CA GLY A 23 12.96 8.15 -0.44
C GLY A 23 12.56 8.22 1.04
N PHE A 24 13.12 9.16 1.82
CA PHE A 24 12.70 9.40 3.21
C PHE A 24 11.32 10.05 3.36
N PHE A 25 10.75 10.64 2.30
CA PHE A 25 9.38 11.18 2.30
C PHE A 25 8.30 10.10 2.18
N GLY A 26 8.59 8.86 2.63
CA GLY A 26 7.61 7.77 2.67
C GLY A 26 7.45 7.02 1.36
N LEU A 27 8.44 7.07 0.45
CA LEU A 27 8.44 6.29 -0.78
C LEU A 27 9.53 5.20 -0.74
N PRO A 28 9.32 4.10 0.00
CA PRO A 28 10.27 2.98 0.02
C PRO A 28 10.45 2.32 -1.36
N TRP A 29 9.47 2.48 -2.26
CA TRP A 29 9.57 2.10 -3.68
C TRP A 29 10.63 2.89 -4.44
N LEU A 30 10.87 4.15 -4.06
CA LEU A 30 11.84 5.01 -4.74
C LEU A 30 13.27 4.50 -4.54
N TRP A 31 13.58 3.96 -3.37
CA TRP A 31 14.86 3.31 -3.12
C TRP A 31 15.03 2.01 -3.95
N GLY A 32 13.94 1.31 -4.24
CA GLY A 32 13.94 0.15 -5.12
C GLY A 32 14.21 0.51 -6.59
N LEU A 33 13.54 1.56 -7.08
CA LEU A 33 13.78 2.14 -8.41
C LEU A 33 15.21 2.66 -8.57
N LEU A 34 15.72 3.38 -7.56
CA LEU A 34 17.11 3.84 -7.51
C LEU A 34 18.08 2.66 -7.59
N TRP A 35 17.85 1.62 -6.80
CA TRP A 35 18.67 0.42 -6.85
C TRP A 35 18.65 -0.21 -8.26
N LEU A 36 17.49 -0.34 -8.89
CA LEU A 36 17.37 -0.97 -10.21
C LEU A 36 18.06 -0.18 -11.32
N PHE A 37 17.97 1.15 -11.30
CA PHE A 37 18.62 2.01 -12.29
C PHE A 37 20.13 2.10 -12.09
N PHE A 38 20.59 2.31 -10.86
CA PHE A 38 22.00 2.57 -10.57
C PHE A 38 22.82 1.31 -10.32
N ARG A 39 22.19 0.11 -10.33
CA ARG A 39 22.92 -1.16 -10.17
C ARG A 39 23.93 -1.46 -11.27
N HIS A 40 23.83 -0.80 -12.42
CA HIS A 40 24.76 -0.99 -13.54
C HIS A 40 25.98 -0.06 -13.43
N TYR A 41 25.88 1.02 -12.67
CA TYR A 41 26.94 2.02 -12.48
C TYR A 41 27.72 1.82 -11.15
N LYS A 42 27.55 0.67 -10.49
CA LYS A 42 28.20 0.36 -9.19
C LYS A 42 29.72 0.29 -9.28
N ASP A 43 30.23 -0.02 -10.46
CA ASP A 43 31.66 -0.28 -10.69
C ASP A 43 32.38 0.97 -11.20
N GLU A 44 31.62 1.99 -11.58
CA GLU A 44 32.15 3.27 -12.06
C GLU A 44 32.35 4.28 -10.92
N SER A 45 31.60 4.16 -9.82
CA SER A 45 31.72 5.06 -8.67
C SER A 45 31.46 4.36 -7.33
N GLU A 46 32.38 4.56 -6.38
CA GLU A 46 32.21 4.09 -5.00
C GLU A 46 31.03 4.78 -4.30
N THR A 47 30.77 6.04 -4.61
CA THR A 47 29.64 6.82 -4.07
C THR A 47 28.32 6.16 -4.45
N ILE A 48 28.13 5.87 -5.75
CA ILE A 48 26.92 5.19 -6.26
C ILE A 48 26.79 3.81 -5.62
N ARG A 49 27.91 3.06 -5.52
CA ARG A 49 27.92 1.73 -4.88
C ARG A 49 27.41 1.79 -3.43
N TRP A 50 27.84 2.77 -2.65
CA TRP A 50 27.41 2.95 -1.27
C TRP A 50 25.90 3.24 -1.20
N TYR A 51 25.41 4.20 -1.99
CA TYR A 51 23.98 4.55 -2.02
C TYR A 51 23.10 3.40 -2.49
N VAL A 52 23.49 2.69 -3.55
CA VAL A 52 22.75 1.53 -4.09
C VAL A 52 22.65 0.40 -3.07
N LYS A 53 23.75 0.08 -2.37
CA LYS A 53 23.76 -0.96 -1.33
C LYS A 53 22.83 -0.60 -0.16
N ARG A 54 22.81 0.68 0.22
CA ARG A 54 22.00 1.18 1.34
C ARG A 54 20.53 1.31 0.94
N ALA A 55 20.24 1.83 -0.25
CA ALA A 55 18.91 1.91 -0.83
C ALA A 55 18.25 0.53 -0.94
N ARG A 56 19.00 -0.52 -1.33
CA ARG A 56 18.49 -1.90 -1.30
C ARG A 56 17.99 -2.31 0.09
N ARG A 57 18.79 -2.05 1.13
CA ARG A 57 18.44 -2.39 2.51
C ARG A 57 17.22 -1.59 2.97
N TYR A 58 17.14 -0.30 2.67
CA TYR A 58 16.00 0.53 3.03
C TYR A 58 14.74 0.20 2.25
N SER A 59 14.84 -0.20 0.98
CA SER A 59 13.70 -0.68 0.22
C SER A 59 13.13 -1.96 0.83
N ILE A 60 13.99 -2.93 1.20
CA ILE A 60 13.55 -4.16 1.88
C ILE A 60 12.95 -3.84 3.25
N ALA A 61 13.65 -3.05 4.07
CA ALA A 61 13.15 -2.67 5.40
C ALA A 61 11.83 -1.91 5.30
N GLY A 62 11.69 -0.97 4.36
CA GLY A 62 10.46 -0.23 4.12
C GLY A 62 9.32 -1.12 3.65
N CYS A 63 9.59 -2.10 2.79
CA CYS A 63 8.60 -3.10 2.38
C CYS A 63 8.14 -3.95 3.56
N VAL A 64 9.07 -4.44 4.40
CA VAL A 64 8.76 -5.20 5.61
C VAL A 64 7.93 -4.36 6.59
N VAL A 65 8.34 -3.12 6.86
CA VAL A 65 7.59 -2.21 7.74
C VAL A 65 6.19 -1.94 7.18
N PHE A 66 6.06 -1.73 5.87
CA PHE A 66 4.76 -1.56 5.23
C PHE A 66 3.87 -2.79 5.42
N VAL A 67 4.38 -3.99 5.15
CA VAL A 67 3.63 -5.24 5.35
C VAL A 67 3.23 -5.42 6.80
N VAL A 68 4.14 -5.20 7.75
CA VAL A 68 3.84 -5.30 9.19
C VAL A 68 2.79 -4.27 9.58
N MET A 69 2.90 -3.03 9.13
CA MET A 69 1.89 -2.00 9.38
C MET A 69 0.53 -2.35 8.75
N SER A 70 0.50 -2.91 7.55
CA SER A 70 -0.74 -3.39 6.92
C SER A 70 -1.37 -4.53 7.72
N ILE A 71 -0.57 -5.47 8.22
CA ILE A 71 -1.03 -6.56 9.09
C ILE A 71 -1.59 -6.00 10.40
N VAL A 72 -0.86 -5.09 11.06
CA VAL A 72 -1.32 -4.44 12.29
C VAL A 72 -2.62 -3.69 12.03
N LEU A 73 -2.73 -2.95 10.92
CA LEU A 73 -3.94 -2.23 10.55
C LEU A 73 -5.12 -3.20 10.30
N LEU A 74 -4.86 -4.34 9.67
CA LEU A 74 -5.86 -5.40 9.45
C LEU A 74 -6.46 -5.93 10.76
N PHE A 75 -5.62 -6.09 11.79
CA PHE A 75 -6.06 -6.60 13.10
C PHE A 75 -6.56 -5.50 14.05
N ALA A 76 -6.05 -4.28 13.94
CA ALA A 76 -6.40 -3.18 14.83
C ALA A 76 -7.71 -2.49 14.42
N ILE A 77 -8.05 -2.47 13.13
CA ILE A 77 -9.30 -1.89 12.67
C ILE A 77 -10.43 -2.93 12.87
N PRO A 78 -11.48 -2.59 13.67
CA PRO A 78 -12.61 -3.48 13.85
C PRO A 78 -13.24 -3.84 12.50
N PRO A 79 -13.62 -5.12 12.28
CA PRO A 79 -14.23 -5.57 11.03
C PRO A 79 -15.59 -4.90 10.76
N THR A 80 -16.21 -4.28 11.77
CA THR A 80 -17.46 -3.51 11.68
C THR A 80 -17.28 -2.04 11.29
N SER A 81 -16.04 -1.57 11.10
CA SER A 81 -15.79 -0.17 10.78
C SER A 81 -16.11 0.16 9.32
N ALA A 82 -16.63 1.37 9.09
CA ALA A 82 -16.94 1.90 7.75
C ALA A 82 -15.70 2.12 6.84
N LEU A 83 -14.49 1.87 7.37
CA LEU A 83 -13.23 1.85 6.63
C LEU A 83 -13.07 0.60 5.77
N TRP A 84 -13.73 -0.49 6.13
CA TRP A 84 -13.73 -1.72 5.35
C TRP A 84 -14.89 -1.72 4.35
N VAL A 85 -14.53 -1.72 3.07
CA VAL A 85 -15.47 -1.99 1.98
C VAL A 85 -15.89 -3.46 1.96
N ILE A 86 -14.94 -4.35 2.27
CA ILE A 86 -15.15 -5.79 2.47
C ILE A 86 -14.41 -6.12 3.76
N ALA A 87 -15.13 -6.65 4.76
CA ALA A 87 -14.53 -6.99 6.03
C ALA A 87 -13.54 -8.15 5.86
N PRO A 88 -12.36 -8.09 6.50
CA PRO A 88 -11.42 -9.20 6.46
C PRO A 88 -11.96 -10.41 7.24
N PHE A 89 -11.64 -11.62 6.77
CA PHE A 89 -11.98 -12.92 7.40
C PHE A 89 -13.48 -13.30 7.43
N GLN A 90 -14.16 -13.21 6.29
CA GLN A 90 -15.52 -13.73 6.14
C GLN A 90 -15.50 -15.21 5.75
N ASP A 91 -16.40 -16.01 6.33
CA ASP A 91 -16.59 -17.43 5.97
C ASP A 91 -17.25 -17.62 4.58
N THR A 92 -17.70 -16.52 3.95
CA THR A 92 -18.37 -16.54 2.65
C THR A 92 -17.49 -15.91 1.58
N PHE A 93 -17.31 -16.62 0.47
CA PHE A 93 -16.54 -16.15 -0.67
C PHE A 93 -17.36 -15.09 -1.44
N GLN A 94 -16.81 -13.88 -1.61
CA GLN A 94 -17.48 -12.77 -2.28
C GLN A 94 -16.74 -12.34 -3.56
N TRP A 95 -17.47 -12.23 -4.68
CA TRP A 95 -16.95 -11.77 -5.97
C TRP A 95 -17.27 -10.28 -6.23
N GLY A 96 -16.25 -9.42 -6.32
CA GLY A 96 -16.26 -8.23 -7.20
C GLY A 96 -16.87 -6.88 -6.73
N TYR A 97 -16.18 -5.81 -7.18
CA TYR A 97 -16.33 -4.34 -7.07
C TYR A 97 -16.70 -3.66 -5.73
N PHE A 98 -17.67 -4.12 -4.93
CA PHE A 98 -17.87 -3.70 -3.51
C PHE A 98 -18.62 -4.81 -2.76
N ALA A 99 -18.39 -6.06 -3.19
CA ALA A 99 -19.29 -7.20 -3.10
C ALA A 99 -20.16 -7.26 -1.83
N VAL A 100 -21.37 -6.74 -1.96
CA VAL A 100 -22.47 -6.98 -1.02
C VAL A 100 -23.02 -8.37 -1.31
N ASN A 101 -23.02 -9.23 -0.29
CA ASN A 101 -24.22 -9.92 0.19
C ASN A 101 -23.85 -10.81 1.39
N THR A 102 -23.52 -10.21 2.53
CA THR A 102 -23.83 -10.90 3.79
C THR A 102 -25.26 -10.54 4.11
N SER A 103 -26.19 -11.36 3.63
CA SER A 103 -27.34 -11.92 4.38
C SER A 103 -28.10 -11.09 5.44
N GLU A 104 -27.88 -9.79 5.59
CA GLU A 104 -28.10 -9.00 6.82
C GLU A 104 -28.37 -7.51 6.50
N ALA A 105 -28.71 -7.21 5.25
CA ALA A 105 -29.95 -6.46 5.04
C ALA A 105 -31.20 -7.30 5.44
N ALA A 106 -31.06 -8.57 5.83
CA ALA A 106 -32.16 -9.43 6.31
C ALA A 106 -32.80 -8.98 7.64
N ASP A 107 -32.13 -8.16 8.45
CA ASP A 107 -32.75 -7.48 9.61
C ASP A 107 -33.50 -6.19 9.22
N ALA A 108 -33.21 -5.65 8.03
CA ALA A 108 -33.94 -4.54 7.44
C ALA A 108 -35.18 -4.99 6.63
N ALA A 109 -36.00 -5.93 7.13
CA ALA A 109 -37.44 -6.01 6.77
C ALA A 109 -38.26 -7.05 7.56
N ASN A 110 -37.68 -7.97 8.35
CA ASN A 110 -38.51 -8.78 9.27
C ASN A 110 -39.30 -7.90 10.27
N THR A 111 -38.88 -6.65 10.46
CA THR A 111 -39.55 -5.59 11.24
C THR A 111 -40.72 -4.91 10.50
N SER A 112 -40.79 -4.96 9.17
CA SER A 112 -41.96 -4.45 8.44
C SER A 112 -43.11 -5.47 8.40
N THR A 113 -42.81 -6.77 8.33
CA THR A 113 -43.84 -7.83 8.38
C THR A 113 -44.47 -7.99 9.76
N ARG A 114 -43.70 -7.79 10.84
CA ARG A 114 -44.21 -7.82 12.23
C ARG A 114 -45.19 -6.68 12.55
N SER A 115 -45.14 -5.59 11.80
CA SER A 115 -46.02 -4.43 11.98
C SER A 115 -47.42 -4.62 11.37
N TYR A 116 -47.61 -5.59 10.45
CA TYR A 116 -48.92 -5.86 9.86
C TYR A 116 -49.75 -6.88 10.65
N ASP A 117 -49.10 -7.76 11.41
CA ASP A 117 -49.78 -8.80 12.22
C ASP A 117 -50.25 -8.32 13.60
N SER A 118 -49.69 -7.22 14.13
CA SER A 118 -50.04 -6.71 15.46
C SER A 118 -51.04 -5.56 15.49
N ALA A 119 -51.52 -5.09 14.33
CA ALA A 119 -52.47 -3.98 14.23
C ALA A 119 -53.89 -4.40 13.79
N SER A 120 -54.14 -5.70 13.60
CA SER A 120 -55.44 -6.28 13.23
C SER A 120 -56.19 -6.93 14.41
N PHE A 121 -55.72 -6.73 15.65
CA PHE A 121 -56.24 -7.40 16.86
C PHE A 121 -56.53 -6.49 18.06
N LEU A 122 -56.84 -5.20 17.85
CA LEU A 122 -57.54 -4.32 18.80
C LEU A 122 -58.41 -3.31 18.04
#